data_AF-A0A0J0YN94-F1
#
_entry.id   AF-A0A0J0YN94-F1
#
_cell.length_a   1.000
_cell.length_b   1.000
_cell.length_c   1.000
_cell.angle_alpha   90.00
_cell.angle_beta   90.00
_cell.angle_gamma   90.00
#
_symmetry.space_group_name_H-M   'P 1'
#
loop_
_entity.id
_entity.type
_entity.pdbx_description
1 polymer ?
#
loop_
_entity_poly.entity_id
_entity_poly.type
_entity_poly.pdbx_seq_one_letter_code
_entity_poly.pdbx_strand_id
1 'polypeptide(L)'
;MITIEAFRTLALALPEATEEPHFEKISFRIKKKIFATIDEKKNLGVFKFNEIDQSVFCASSELIFYPIPNKWGKQGWTFVDLARVPTEMFEDALSISYNTVAPKKR
;
A
#
# COMPACT_ATOMS: atom_id res chain seq x y z
N MET A 1 3.16 5.86 14.06
CA MET A 1 1.76 5.91 13.63
C MET A 1 1.66 6.81 12.43
N ILE A 2 1.08 6.31 11.35
CA ILE A 2 0.84 7.08 10.13
C ILE A 2 -0.65 7.44 10.09
N THR A 3 -0.93 8.73 10.04
CA THR A 3 -2.30 9.23 9.81
C THR A 3 -2.67 9.06 8.34
N ILE A 4 -3.97 8.95 8.07
CA ILE A 4 -4.53 8.92 6.71
C ILE A 4 -4.05 10.12 5.88
N GLU A 5 -3.97 11.30 6.49
CA GLU A 5 -3.49 12.52 5.81
C GLU A 5 -2.04 12.38 5.38
N ALA A 6 -1.15 11.92 6.28
CA ALA A 6 0.26 11.66 5.95
C ALA A 6 0.41 10.58 4.86
N PHE A 7 -0.38 9.50 4.92
CA PHE A 7 -0.44 8.50 3.85
C PHE A 7 -0.78 9.16 2.52
N ARG A 8 -1.84 9.96 2.49
CA ARG A 8 -2.35 10.63 1.31
C ARG A 8 -1.32 11.60 0.75
N THR A 9 -0.70 12.41 1.59
CA THR A 9 0.38 13.32 1.19
C THR A 9 1.57 12.57 0.59
N LEU A 10 2.03 11.49 1.22
CA LEU A 10 3.15 10.68 0.72
C LEU A 10 2.80 9.97 -0.59
N ALA A 11 1.61 9.40 -0.69
CA ALA A 11 1.15 8.72 -1.90
C ALA A 11 0.95 9.71 -3.07
N LEU A 12 0.45 10.93 -2.81
CA LEU A 12 0.30 11.98 -3.81
C LEU A 12 1.62 12.70 -4.14
N ALA A 13 2.62 12.62 -3.27
CA ALA A 13 3.97 13.12 -3.57
C ALA A 13 4.67 12.29 -4.66
N LEU A 14 4.19 11.07 -4.92
CA LEU A 14 4.73 10.22 -5.97
C LEU A 14 4.31 10.72 -7.36
N PRO A 15 5.23 10.75 -8.33
CA PRO A 15 4.92 11.20 -9.67
C PRO A 15 3.89 10.28 -10.33
N GLU A 16 2.89 10.88 -10.98
CA GLU A 16 1.78 10.18 -11.65
C GLU A 16 0.81 9.42 -10.72
N ALA A 17 0.95 9.55 -9.41
CA ALA A 17 -0.02 9.03 -8.47
C ALA A 17 -1.27 9.93 -8.42
N THR A 18 -2.43 9.30 -8.54
CA THR A 18 -3.71 9.93 -8.31
C THR A 18 -4.46 9.17 -7.24
N GLU A 19 -5.16 9.89 -6.40
CA GLU A 19 -6.16 9.30 -5.53
C GLU A 19 -7.53 9.40 -6.18
N GLU A 20 -8.31 8.35 -6.08
CA GLU A 20 -9.70 8.38 -6.50
C GLU A 20 -10.56 7.63 -5.48
N PRO A 21 -11.74 8.17 -5.17
CA PRO A 21 -12.66 7.53 -4.25
C PRO A 21 -13.11 6.19 -4.87
N HIS A 22 -12.96 5.12 -4.10
CA HIS A 22 -13.40 3.79 -4.46
C HIS A 22 -14.40 3.31 -3.40
N PHE A 23 -15.68 3.59 -3.63
CA PHE A 23 -16.77 3.40 -2.67
C PHE A 23 -16.55 4.21 -1.38
N GLU A 24 -16.30 3.54 -0.26
CA GLU A 24 -16.13 4.09 1.09
C GLU A 24 -14.65 4.19 1.50
N LYS A 25 -13.75 4.02 0.53
CA LYS A 25 -12.30 3.97 0.70
C LYS A 25 -11.62 4.84 -0.33
N ILE A 26 -10.39 5.25 -0.07
CA ILE A 26 -9.57 5.97 -1.05
C ILE A 26 -8.65 4.96 -1.74
N SER A 27 -8.63 4.99 -3.07
CA SER A 27 -7.72 4.18 -3.87
C SER A 27 -6.67 5.05 -4.54
N PHE A 28 -5.41 4.67 -4.41
CA PHE A 28 -4.28 5.31 -5.06
C PHE A 28 -3.87 4.50 -6.28
N ARG A 29 -3.82 5.19 -7.41
CA ARG A 29 -3.56 4.59 -8.71
C ARG A 29 -2.50 5.39 -9.46
N ILE A 30 -1.73 4.71 -10.29
CA ILE A 30 -0.71 5.31 -11.18
C ILE A 30 -0.99 4.82 -12.58
N LYS A 31 -1.14 5.73 -13.54
CA LYS A 31 -1.42 5.38 -14.96
C LYS A 31 -2.52 4.31 -15.11
N LYS A 32 -3.65 4.46 -14.38
CA LYS A 32 -4.79 3.52 -14.31
C LYS A 32 -4.55 2.19 -13.57
N LYS A 33 -3.42 2.00 -12.89
CA LYS A 33 -3.15 0.81 -12.06
C LYS A 33 -3.22 1.15 -10.58
N ILE A 34 -4.06 0.45 -9.83
CA ILE A 34 -4.16 0.61 -8.38
C ILE A 34 -2.95 -0.06 -7.73
N PHE A 35 -2.29 0.68 -6.83
CA PHE A 35 -1.13 0.20 -6.10
C PHE A 35 -1.34 0.20 -4.61
N ALA A 36 -2.02 1.22 -4.10
CA ALA A 36 -2.37 1.29 -2.69
C ALA A 36 -3.83 1.70 -2.53
N THR A 37 -4.45 1.30 -1.43
CA THR A 37 -5.76 1.76 -1.02
C THR A 37 -5.74 1.98 0.48
N ILE A 38 -6.59 2.86 0.99
CA ILE A 38 -6.69 3.15 2.42
C ILE A 38 -8.14 3.08 2.85
N ASP A 39 -8.35 2.44 4.00
CA ASP A 39 -9.61 2.29 4.69
C ASP A 39 -9.61 3.23 5.90
N GLU A 40 -10.18 4.43 5.72
CA GLU A 40 -10.22 5.47 6.75
C GLU A 40 -11.01 5.03 7.99
N LYS A 41 -12.01 4.16 7.82
CA LYS A 41 -12.80 3.63 8.94
C LYS A 41 -12.00 2.70 9.84
N LYS A 42 -11.03 1.99 9.28
CA LYS A 42 -10.23 0.99 10.00
C LYS A 42 -8.78 1.41 10.23
N ASN A 43 -8.35 2.56 9.69
CA ASN A 43 -6.93 2.97 9.63
C ASN A 43 -6.02 1.87 9.05
N LEU A 44 -6.53 1.16 8.04
CA LEU A 44 -5.81 0.09 7.35
C LEU A 44 -5.45 0.53 5.94
N GLY A 45 -4.17 0.45 5.60
CA GLY A 45 -3.69 0.50 4.24
C GLY A 45 -3.77 -0.87 3.59
N VAL A 46 -3.97 -0.92 2.29
CA VAL A 46 -3.76 -2.12 1.48
C VAL A 46 -2.81 -1.75 0.38
N PHE A 47 -1.71 -2.48 0.28
CA PHE A 47 -0.68 -2.25 -0.72
C PHE A 47 -0.56 -3.46 -1.63
N LYS A 48 -0.23 -3.18 -2.88
CA LYS A 48 0.09 -4.19 -3.87
C LYS A 48 1.60 -4.37 -3.91
N PHE A 49 2.03 -5.55 -3.53
CA PHE A 49 3.41 -6.00 -3.59
C PHE A 49 3.56 -7.13 -4.61
N ASN A 50 4.79 -7.54 -4.90
CA ASN A 50 5.02 -8.85 -5.52
C ASN A 50 5.00 -9.93 -4.44
N GLU A 51 4.89 -11.19 -4.86
CA GLU A 51 4.90 -12.34 -3.96
C GLU A 51 6.16 -12.38 -3.06
N ILE A 52 7.30 -11.97 -3.62
CA ILE A 52 8.58 -11.91 -2.90
C ILE A 52 8.54 -10.82 -1.83
N ASP A 53 8.20 -9.58 -2.20
CA ASP A 53 8.14 -8.45 -1.27
C ASP A 53 7.12 -8.71 -0.15
N GLN A 54 5.94 -9.23 -0.49
CA GLN A 54 4.92 -9.62 0.48
C GLN A 54 5.48 -10.62 1.49
N SER A 55 6.21 -11.64 1.03
CA SER A 55 6.80 -12.65 1.91
C SER A 55 7.84 -12.04 2.85
N VAL A 56 8.65 -11.09 2.36
CA VAL A 56 9.65 -10.37 3.17
C VAL A 56 8.96 -9.51 4.24
N PHE A 57 7.94 -8.74 3.87
CA PHE A 57 7.21 -7.90 4.82
C PHE A 57 6.46 -8.72 5.87
N CYS A 58 5.80 -9.80 5.45
CA CYS A 58 5.10 -10.71 6.35
C CYS A 58 6.06 -11.41 7.32
N ALA A 59 7.25 -11.80 6.84
CA ALA A 59 8.31 -12.38 7.68
C ALA A 59 8.92 -11.35 8.65
N SER A 60 8.97 -10.07 8.27
CA SER A 60 9.50 -9.01 9.12
C SER A 60 8.52 -8.64 10.25
N SER A 61 7.22 -8.51 9.94
CA SER A 61 6.21 -8.12 10.93
C SER A 61 4.80 -8.52 10.54
N GLU A 62 4.39 -9.74 10.92
CA GLU A 62 3.03 -10.27 10.67
C GLU A 62 1.92 -9.42 11.34
N LEU A 63 2.23 -8.71 12.43
CA LEU A 63 1.28 -7.83 13.12
C LEU A 63 1.03 -6.49 12.41
N ILE A 64 1.90 -6.12 11.47
CA ILE A 64 1.83 -4.86 10.71
C ILE A 64 1.44 -5.16 9.27
N PHE A 65 2.13 -6.11 8.64
CA PHE A 65 1.93 -6.55 7.27
C PHE A 65 1.37 -7.96 7.27
N TYR A 66 0.14 -8.12 6.80
CA TYR A 66 -0.47 -9.43 6.68
C TYR A 66 -1.15 -9.58 5.33
N PRO A 67 -0.94 -10.72 4.63
CA PRO A 67 -1.54 -10.96 3.33
C PRO A 67 -3.07 -11.00 3.46
N ILE A 68 -3.78 -10.48 2.46
CA ILE A 68 -5.24 -10.61 2.45
C ILE A 68 -5.57 -12.11 2.39
N PRO A 69 -6.40 -12.65 3.30
CA PRO A 69 -6.77 -14.07 3.32
C PRO A 69 -7.82 -14.40 2.23
N ASN A 70 -7.53 -14.03 0.97
CA ASN A 70 -8.35 -14.24 -0.21
C ASN A 70 -7.44 -14.38 -1.45
N LYS A 71 -8.04 -14.61 -2.63
CA LYS A 71 -7.32 -14.62 -3.93
C LYS A 71 -6.49 -13.36 -4.18
N TRP A 72 -6.85 -12.24 -3.55
CA TRP A 72 -6.10 -10.99 -3.60
C TRP A 72 -4.72 -11.10 -2.92
N GLY A 73 -4.61 -11.85 -1.82
CA GLY A 73 -3.31 -12.10 -1.17
C GLY A 73 -2.31 -12.76 -2.12
N LYS A 74 -2.77 -13.76 -2.90
CA LYS A 74 -1.98 -14.41 -3.96
C LYS A 74 -1.62 -13.48 -5.13
N GLN A 75 -2.32 -12.37 -5.30
CA GLN A 75 -1.97 -11.32 -6.26
C GLN A 75 -1.03 -10.26 -5.66
N GLY A 76 -0.53 -10.50 -4.45
CA GLY A 76 0.40 -9.64 -3.72
C GLY A 76 -0.27 -8.52 -2.92
N TRP A 77 -1.61 -8.53 -2.79
CA TRP A 77 -2.30 -7.56 -1.95
C TRP A 77 -2.11 -7.89 -0.47
N THR A 78 -1.65 -6.89 0.27
CA THR A 78 -1.25 -7.04 1.67
C THR A 78 -1.85 -5.91 2.48
N PHE A 79 -2.46 -6.25 3.60
CA PHE A 79 -2.93 -5.27 4.57
C PHE A 79 -1.76 -4.73 5.38
N VAL A 80 -1.82 -3.44 5.66
CA VAL A 80 -0.83 -2.69 6.42
C VAL A 80 -1.55 -1.87 7.48
N ASP A 81 -1.23 -2.14 8.74
CA ASP A 81 -1.82 -1.41 9.85
C ASP A 81 -1.11 -0.06 10.04
N LEU A 82 -1.81 1.04 9.73
CA LEU A 82 -1.22 2.38 9.78
C LEU A 82 -1.02 2.90 11.22
N ALA A 83 -1.79 2.37 12.17
CA ALA A 83 -1.62 2.72 13.57
C ALA A 83 -0.32 2.14 14.14
N ARG A 84 0.08 0.95 13.67
CA ARG A 84 1.27 0.21 14.14
C ARG A 84 2.51 0.40 13.28
N VAL A 85 2.36 0.65 11.98
CA VAL A 85 3.50 0.78 11.07
C VAL A 85 4.36 2.00 11.44
N PRO A 86 5.69 1.85 11.54
CA PRO A 86 6.59 2.98 11.63
C PRO A 86 6.74 3.67 10.27
N THR A 87 7.03 4.97 10.29
CA THR A 87 7.13 5.80 9.08
C THR A 87 8.12 5.25 8.07
N GLU A 88 9.28 4.76 8.53
CA GLU A 88 10.31 4.22 7.66
C GLU A 88 9.84 2.97 6.89
N MET A 89 9.19 2.01 7.57
CA MET A 89 8.59 0.84 6.91
C MET A 89 7.44 1.22 5.99
N PHE A 90 6.68 2.25 6.34
CA PHE A 90 5.59 2.74 5.53
C PHE A 90 6.09 3.35 4.21
N GLU A 91 7.14 4.18 4.27
CA GLU A 91 7.77 4.77 3.09
C GLU A 91 8.37 3.69 2.19
N ASP A 92 9.01 2.68 2.77
CA ASP A 92 9.58 1.55 2.02
C ASP A 92 8.47 0.73 1.33
N ALA A 93 7.42 0.38 2.08
CA ALA A 93 6.22 -0.28 1.58
C ALA A 93 5.55 0.50 0.43
N LEU A 94 5.37 1.81 0.61
CA LEU A 94 4.80 2.69 -0.39
C LEU A 94 5.67 2.75 -1.64
N SER A 95 6.99 2.87 -1.49
CA SER A 95 7.95 2.91 -2.59
C SER A 95 7.99 1.59 -3.39
N ILE A 96 8.01 0.44 -2.71
CA ILE A 96 7.97 -0.87 -3.36
C ILE A 96 6.64 -1.08 -4.09
N SER A 97 5.54 -0.70 -3.45
CA SER A 97 4.21 -0.80 -4.07
C SER A 97 4.11 0.09 -5.31
N TYR A 98 4.62 1.32 -5.22
CA TYR A 98 4.78 2.22 -6.34
C TYR A 98 5.62 1.59 -7.44
N ASN A 99 6.81 1.05 -7.14
CA ASN A 99 7.70 0.44 -8.12
C ASN A 99 7.05 -0.76 -8.83
N THR A 100 6.22 -1.51 -8.11
CA THR A 100 5.51 -2.67 -8.64
C THR A 100 4.50 -2.31 -9.75
N VAL A 101 3.82 -1.16 -9.64
CA VAL A 101 2.90 -0.69 -10.69
C VAL A 101 3.51 0.31 -11.65
N ALA A 102 4.50 1.08 -11.19
CA ALA A 102 5.11 2.15 -11.94
C ALA A 102 5.75 1.52 -13.18
N PRO A 103 5.60 2.16 -14.34
CA PRO A 103 6.27 1.66 -15.52
C PRO A 103 7.77 1.71 -15.26
N LYS A 104 8.46 0.56 -15.30
CA LYS A 104 9.93 0.53 -15.35
C LYS A 104 10.34 1.49 -16.46
N LYS A 105 11.00 2.59 -16.10
CA LYS A 105 11.66 3.45 -17.09
C LYS A 105 12.58 2.54 -17.89
N ARG A 106 12.23 2.31 -19.15
CA ARG A 106 13.12 1.72 -20.14
C ARG A 106 14.18 2.74 -20.52
#